data_AF-A0A5M8NYI2-F1
#
_entry.id   AF-A0A5M8NYI2-F1
#
_cell.length_a   1.000
_cell.length_b   1.000
_cell.length_c   1.000
_cell.angle_alpha   90.00
_cell.angle_beta   90.00
_cell.angle_gamma   90.00
#
_symmetry.space_group_name_H-M   'P 1'
#
loop_
_entity.id
_entity.type
_entity.pdbx_description
1 polymer ?
#
loop_
_entity_poly.entity_id
_entity_poly.type
_entity_poly.pdbx_seq_one_letter_code
_entity_poly.pdbx_strand_id
1 'polypeptide(L)'
;METKNSNWEELDSWAVGGDNRLFSLYSSLSDWRKTEAVSIAAVSVHSGNLNYVPDDVLSPDICRTTLTAKDADLDILSKIPYLEVQKEAIKMFLEVGNKPFIIYSFAGISDAQMARDAVKGDAYCLQFVPDKLMTSDLCKTAFRSPNADEKVLRFVNERFPKLQTEIAKDEKPQHHAERKLKM
;
A
#
# COMPACT_ATOMS: atom_id res chain seq x y z
N MET A 1 9.32 -28.62 33.49
CA MET A 1 7.88 -28.43 33.78
C MET A 1 7.37 -27.37 32.79
N GLU A 2 7.04 -27.77 31.56
CA GLU A 2 6.63 -26.84 30.48
C GLU A 2 5.53 -27.48 29.62
N THR A 3 4.36 -27.78 30.19
CA THR A 3 3.25 -28.41 29.43
C THR A 3 1.87 -27.82 29.73
N LYS A 4 1.77 -26.64 30.36
CA LYS A 4 0.45 -26.04 30.70
C LYS A 4 0.01 -24.86 29.83
N ASN A 5 0.89 -24.24 29.05
CA ASN A 5 0.50 -23.14 28.16
C ASN A 5 0.05 -23.60 26.77
N SER A 6 0.38 -24.82 26.32
CA SER A 6 0.16 -25.25 24.94
C SER A 6 -1.29 -25.59 24.59
N ASN A 7 -2.08 -26.15 25.52
CA ASN A 7 -3.40 -26.69 25.16
C ASN A 7 -4.41 -25.60 24.79
N TRP A 8 -4.44 -24.48 25.52
CA TRP A 8 -5.40 -23.41 25.22
C TRP A 8 -5.01 -22.63 23.97
N GLU A 9 -3.71 -22.46 23.72
CA GLU A 9 -3.19 -21.74 22.55
C GLU A 9 -3.44 -22.53 21.27
N GLU A 10 -3.26 -23.85 21.29
CA GLU A 10 -3.63 -24.74 20.20
C GLU A 10 -5.14 -24.72 19.94
N LEU A 11 -5.97 -24.73 21.00
CA LEU A 11 -7.42 -24.62 20.89
C LEU A 11 -7.86 -23.29 20.30
N ASP A 12 -7.26 -22.18 20.74
CA ASP A 12 -7.56 -20.84 20.22
C ASP A 12 -7.13 -20.72 18.76
N SER A 13 -5.93 -21.17 18.43
CA SER A 13 -5.41 -21.17 17.05
C SER A 13 -6.30 -22.00 16.13
N TRP A 14 -6.75 -23.17 16.58
CA TRP A 14 -7.69 -24.00 15.83
C TRP A 14 -9.06 -23.33 15.68
N ALA A 15 -9.58 -22.70 16.74
CA ALA A 15 -10.89 -22.05 16.71
C ALA A 15 -10.92 -20.84 15.78
N VAL A 16 -9.88 -19.98 15.81
CA VAL A 16 -9.78 -18.80 14.95
C VAL A 16 -9.32 -19.14 13.52
N GLY A 17 -8.54 -20.21 13.36
CA GLY A 17 -7.99 -20.67 12.08
C GLY A 17 -8.88 -21.64 11.29
N GLY A 18 -9.94 -22.17 11.91
CA GLY A 18 -10.72 -23.29 11.37
C GLY A 18 -11.87 -22.91 10.42
N ASP A 19 -12.80 -22.05 10.85
CA ASP A 19 -13.99 -21.67 10.06
C ASP A 19 -14.01 -20.16 9.84
N ASN A 20 -14.04 -19.73 8.57
CA ASN A 20 -14.12 -18.31 8.20
C ASN A 20 -15.40 -17.63 8.73
N ARG A 21 -16.43 -18.37 9.15
CA ARG A 21 -17.63 -17.82 9.82
C ARG A 21 -17.37 -17.37 11.26
N LEU A 22 -16.25 -17.77 11.85
CA LEU A 22 -15.82 -17.39 13.20
C LEU A 22 -14.67 -16.38 13.18
N PHE A 23 -14.42 -15.68 12.07
CA PHE A 23 -13.37 -14.67 11.99
C PHE A 23 -13.48 -13.60 13.10
N SER A 24 -14.71 -13.27 13.53
CA SER A 24 -14.99 -12.34 14.63
C SER A 24 -14.64 -12.88 16.03
N LEU A 25 -14.32 -14.17 16.17
CA LEU A 25 -13.92 -14.74 17.46
C LEU A 25 -12.64 -14.08 17.97
N TYR A 26 -11.67 -13.84 17.08
CA TYR A 26 -10.38 -13.26 17.45
C TYR A 26 -10.51 -11.88 18.09
N SER A 27 -11.43 -11.02 17.60
CA SER A 27 -11.64 -9.68 18.18
C SER A 27 -12.21 -9.71 19.60
N SER A 28 -12.88 -10.81 19.98
CA SER A 28 -13.46 -11.00 21.31
C SER A 28 -12.49 -11.60 22.34
N LEU A 29 -11.31 -12.07 21.89
CA LEU A 29 -10.30 -12.61 22.79
C LEU A 29 -9.67 -11.49 23.64
N SER A 30 -9.33 -11.82 24.87
CA SER A 30 -8.49 -10.95 25.71
C SER A 30 -7.08 -10.87 25.13
N ASP A 31 -6.40 -9.73 25.29
CA ASP A 31 -5.10 -9.48 24.65
C ASP A 31 -4.03 -10.52 25.02
N TRP A 32 -4.01 -11.00 26.27
CA TRP A 32 -3.08 -12.05 26.71
C TRP A 32 -3.25 -13.39 25.97
N ARG A 33 -4.40 -13.63 25.32
CA ARG A 33 -4.65 -14.82 24.48
C ARG A 33 -4.32 -14.61 23.01
N LYS A 34 -4.12 -13.36 22.59
CA LYS A 34 -3.77 -13.01 21.21
C LYS A 34 -2.27 -13.13 21.03
N THR A 35 -1.72 -14.32 21.26
CA THR A 35 -0.31 -14.60 21.03
C THR A 35 0.03 -14.51 19.55
N GLU A 36 1.32 -14.55 19.21
CA GLU A 36 1.74 -14.56 17.80
C GLU A 36 1.12 -15.73 17.03
N ALA A 37 1.12 -16.94 17.60
CA ALA A 37 0.54 -18.12 16.96
C ALA A 37 -0.96 -17.98 16.69
N VAL A 38 -1.73 -17.52 17.69
CA VAL A 38 -3.18 -17.30 17.56
C VAL A 38 -3.47 -16.17 16.55
N SER A 39 -2.65 -15.12 16.55
CA SER A 39 -2.78 -13.99 15.63
C SER A 39 -2.50 -14.41 14.18
N ILE A 40 -1.45 -15.20 13.94
CA ILE A 40 -1.13 -15.79 12.63
C ILE A 40 -2.30 -16.64 12.14
N ALA A 41 -2.85 -17.51 12.98
CA ALA A 41 -4.00 -18.32 12.63
C ALA A 41 -5.21 -17.46 12.23
N ALA A 42 -5.51 -16.42 13.00
CA ALA A 42 -6.65 -15.54 12.76
C ALA A 42 -6.52 -14.70 11.48
N VAL A 43 -5.35 -14.10 11.23
CA VAL A 43 -5.14 -13.26 10.03
C VAL A 43 -5.00 -14.08 8.76
N SER A 44 -4.60 -15.35 8.84
CA SER A 44 -4.54 -16.25 7.68
C SER A 44 -5.93 -16.56 7.11
N VAL A 45 -6.96 -16.53 7.97
CA VAL A 45 -8.36 -16.79 7.58
C VAL A 45 -9.04 -15.53 7.08
N HIS A 46 -8.81 -14.40 7.76
CA HIS A 46 -9.45 -13.12 7.45
C HIS A 46 -8.48 -11.96 7.70
N SER A 47 -8.13 -11.23 6.65
CA SER A 47 -7.14 -10.13 6.69
C SER A 47 -7.49 -9.04 7.71
N GLY A 48 -8.79 -8.70 7.83
CA GLY A 48 -9.31 -7.72 8.79
C GLY A 48 -9.02 -7.99 10.28
N ASN A 49 -8.62 -9.21 10.66
CA ASN A 49 -8.23 -9.54 12.03
C ASN A 49 -6.95 -8.82 12.48
N LEU A 50 -6.14 -8.33 11.54
CA LEU A 50 -4.96 -7.51 11.84
C LEU A 50 -5.28 -6.31 12.73
N ASN A 51 -6.49 -5.74 12.62
CA ASN A 51 -6.92 -4.59 13.43
C ASN A 51 -7.06 -4.89 14.93
N TYR A 52 -7.11 -6.15 15.32
CA TYR A 52 -7.29 -6.57 16.71
C TYR A 52 -6.01 -7.15 17.33
N VAL A 53 -4.93 -7.25 16.55
CA VAL A 53 -3.62 -7.71 17.02
C VAL A 53 -3.05 -6.66 17.96
N PRO A 54 -2.65 -7.04 19.20
CA PRO A 54 -2.01 -6.10 20.13
C PRO A 54 -0.70 -5.55 19.56
N ASP A 55 -0.40 -4.28 19.83
CA ASP A 55 0.79 -3.60 19.31
C ASP A 55 2.11 -4.27 19.75
N ASP A 56 2.12 -4.90 20.93
CA ASP A 56 3.27 -5.63 21.49
C ASP A 56 3.46 -7.04 20.90
N VAL A 57 2.42 -7.57 20.25
CA VAL A 57 2.45 -8.87 19.55
C VAL A 57 2.62 -8.68 18.05
N LEU A 58 2.19 -7.54 17.50
CA LEU A 58 2.28 -7.23 16.08
C LEU A 58 3.72 -7.41 15.60
N SER A 59 3.89 -8.26 14.59
CA SER A 59 5.18 -8.61 14.02
C SER A 59 5.15 -8.55 12.49
N PRO A 60 6.30 -8.39 11.81
CA PRO A 60 6.36 -8.45 10.36
C PRO A 60 5.79 -9.75 9.78
N ASP A 61 5.94 -10.86 10.50
CA ASP A 61 5.48 -12.17 10.04
C ASP A 61 3.96 -12.28 10.11
N ILE A 62 3.30 -11.74 11.16
CA ILE A 62 1.84 -11.58 11.20
C ILE A 62 1.36 -10.74 10.01
N CYS A 63 2.01 -9.61 9.73
CA CYS A 63 1.66 -8.76 8.60
C CYS A 63 1.81 -9.49 7.26
N ARG A 64 2.88 -10.27 7.06
CA ARG A 64 3.07 -11.09 5.86
C ARG A 64 2.00 -12.17 5.73
N THR A 65 1.67 -12.88 6.80
CA THR A 65 0.59 -13.89 6.77
C THR A 65 -0.74 -13.24 6.39
N THR A 66 -1.01 -12.04 6.88
CA THR A 66 -2.24 -11.28 6.53
C THR A 66 -2.37 -11.10 5.02
N LEU A 67 -1.27 -10.83 4.31
CA LEU A 67 -1.25 -10.66 2.85
C LEU A 67 -1.54 -11.94 2.06
N THR A 68 -1.47 -13.11 2.71
CA THR A 68 -1.78 -14.40 2.09
C THR A 68 -3.26 -14.79 2.23
N ALA A 69 -4.03 -14.03 3.03
CA ALA A 69 -5.45 -14.28 3.22
C ALA A 69 -6.21 -14.04 1.90
N LYS A 70 -7.27 -14.84 1.67
CA LYS A 70 -8.02 -14.79 0.39
C LYS A 70 -8.78 -13.48 0.19
N ASP A 71 -9.14 -12.83 1.29
CA ASP A 71 -9.85 -11.55 1.34
C ASP A 71 -8.89 -10.36 1.44
N ALA A 72 -7.57 -10.60 1.45
CA ALA A 72 -6.59 -9.52 1.55
C ALA A 72 -6.69 -8.58 0.35
N ASP A 73 -6.97 -7.32 0.64
CA ASP A 73 -6.96 -6.23 -0.32
C ASP A 73 -5.90 -5.18 0.05
N LEU A 74 -5.93 -4.04 -0.64
CA LEU A 74 -4.93 -2.99 -0.46
C LEU A 74 -5.20 -2.10 0.75
N ASP A 75 -6.42 -2.11 1.27
CA ASP A 75 -6.78 -1.24 2.40
C ASP A 75 -6.04 -1.71 3.68
N ILE A 76 -5.67 -2.99 3.73
CA ILE A 76 -4.85 -3.56 4.81
C ILE A 76 -3.44 -2.94 4.89
N LEU A 77 -2.91 -2.39 3.80
CA LEU A 77 -1.56 -1.79 3.78
C LEU A 77 -1.46 -0.62 4.75
N SER A 78 -2.55 0.15 4.91
CA SER A 78 -2.63 1.26 5.86
C SER A 78 -2.47 0.82 7.32
N LYS A 79 -2.65 -0.48 7.61
CA LYS A 79 -2.56 -1.09 8.93
C LYS A 79 -1.22 -1.74 9.22
N ILE A 80 -0.37 -1.91 8.21
CA ILE A 80 0.95 -2.53 8.35
C ILE A 80 1.96 -1.43 8.70
N PRO A 81 2.55 -1.39 9.91
CA PRO A 81 3.50 -0.33 10.29
C PRO A 81 4.92 -0.59 9.77
N TYR A 82 5.16 -1.71 9.09
CA TYR A 82 6.46 -2.12 8.58
C TYR A 82 6.63 -1.77 7.10
N LEU A 83 7.46 -0.77 6.82
CA LEU A 83 7.71 -0.29 5.44
C LEU A 83 8.18 -1.41 4.50
N GLU A 84 9.02 -2.32 4.96
CA GLU A 84 9.52 -3.43 4.13
C GLU A 84 8.39 -4.40 3.76
N VAL A 85 7.48 -4.70 4.69
CA VAL A 85 6.32 -5.55 4.40
C VAL A 85 5.33 -4.85 3.46
N GLN A 86 5.14 -3.52 3.62
CA GLN A 86 4.38 -2.75 2.64
C GLN A 86 5.01 -2.90 1.25
N LYS A 87 6.32 -2.70 1.08
CA LYS A 87 7.02 -2.86 -0.21
C LYS A 87 6.83 -4.26 -0.82
N GLU A 88 6.95 -5.31 -0.01
CA GLU A 88 6.70 -6.69 -0.43
C GLU A 88 5.26 -6.87 -0.96
N ALA A 89 4.27 -6.42 -0.20
CA ALA A 89 2.86 -6.52 -0.56
C ALA A 89 2.55 -5.84 -1.90
N ILE A 90 3.10 -4.65 -2.11
CA ILE A 90 2.90 -3.86 -3.32
C ILE A 90 3.41 -4.60 -4.53
N LYS A 91 4.61 -5.18 -4.43
CA LYS A 91 5.18 -5.97 -5.50
C LYS A 91 4.26 -7.15 -5.84
N MET A 92 3.76 -7.86 -4.82
CA MET A 92 2.82 -8.97 -5.00
C MET A 92 1.55 -8.51 -5.71
N PHE A 93 0.89 -7.44 -5.25
CA PHE A 93 -0.35 -6.96 -5.85
C PHE A 93 -0.14 -6.42 -7.28
N LEU A 94 1.01 -5.78 -7.58
CA LEU A 94 1.34 -5.27 -8.91
C LEU A 94 1.48 -6.41 -9.93
N GLU A 95 2.00 -7.56 -9.50
CA GLU A 95 2.12 -8.78 -10.32
C GLU A 95 0.75 -9.40 -10.63
N VAL A 96 -0.22 -9.30 -9.70
CA VAL A 96 -1.59 -9.84 -9.86
C VAL A 96 -2.47 -8.99 -10.81
N GLY A 97 -2.03 -7.80 -11.20
CA GLY A 97 -2.66 -7.01 -12.27
C GLY A 97 -3.60 -5.89 -11.81
N ASN A 98 -3.76 -5.66 -10.51
CA ASN A 98 -4.58 -4.56 -9.95
C ASN A 98 -3.84 -3.21 -9.92
N LYS A 99 -2.98 -2.95 -10.92
CA LYS A 99 -2.01 -1.85 -10.92
C LYS A 99 -2.59 -0.47 -10.60
N PRO A 100 -3.73 -0.03 -11.15
CA PRO A 100 -4.22 1.32 -10.87
C PRO A 100 -4.64 1.47 -9.40
N PHE A 101 -5.45 0.55 -8.88
CA PHE A 101 -6.02 0.65 -7.52
C PHE A 101 -4.95 0.62 -6.42
N ILE A 102 -3.89 -0.17 -6.62
CA ILE A 102 -2.72 -0.26 -5.72
C ILE A 102 -2.08 1.11 -5.51
N ILE A 103 -1.97 1.90 -6.58
CA ILE A 103 -1.27 3.17 -6.52
C ILE A 103 -2.12 4.24 -5.80
N TYR A 104 -3.44 4.18 -5.90
CA TYR A 104 -4.36 5.10 -5.21
C TYR A 104 -4.55 4.77 -3.73
N SER A 105 -4.54 3.49 -3.35
CA SER A 105 -4.73 3.03 -1.96
C SER A 105 -3.49 3.23 -1.07
N PHE A 106 -2.37 3.74 -1.60
CA PHE A 106 -1.23 4.17 -0.77
C PHE A 106 -1.58 5.37 0.10
N ALA A 107 -2.24 5.10 1.22
CA ALA A 107 -2.36 6.02 2.32
C ALA A 107 -0.95 6.29 2.90
N GLY A 108 -0.27 7.29 2.36
CA GLY A 108 1.02 7.76 2.88
C GLY A 108 2.22 7.09 2.23
N ILE A 109 2.46 7.38 0.95
CA ILE A 109 3.76 7.13 0.31
C ILE A 109 4.86 7.73 1.19
N SER A 110 5.60 6.90 1.92
CA SER A 110 6.65 7.33 2.85
C SER A 110 8.06 7.20 2.26
N ASP A 111 8.17 6.62 1.06
CA ASP A 111 9.43 6.34 0.38
C ASP A 111 9.47 7.02 -1.00
N ALA A 112 10.59 7.69 -1.30
CA ALA A 112 10.75 8.45 -2.55
C ALA A 112 10.73 7.56 -3.80
N GLN A 113 11.19 6.30 -3.69
CA GLN A 113 11.16 5.35 -4.78
C GLN A 113 9.72 4.89 -5.06
N MET A 114 8.95 4.64 -4.00
CA MET A 114 7.52 4.33 -4.12
C MET A 114 6.74 5.48 -4.77
N ALA A 115 7.05 6.73 -4.42
CA ALA A 115 6.46 7.91 -5.06
C ALA A 115 6.72 7.93 -6.58
N ARG A 116 7.97 7.65 -6.98
CA ARG A 116 8.36 7.61 -8.39
C ARG A 116 7.66 6.51 -9.15
N ASP A 117 7.62 5.31 -8.59
CA ASP A 117 7.02 4.16 -9.27
C ASP A 117 5.49 4.31 -9.37
N ALA A 118 4.87 4.89 -8.34
CA ALA A 118 3.47 5.29 -8.34
C ALA A 118 3.15 6.26 -9.49
N VAL A 119 3.87 7.38 -9.56
CA VAL A 119 3.65 8.43 -10.57
C VAL A 119 3.98 7.96 -11.99
N LYS A 120 4.93 7.03 -12.16
CA LYS A 120 5.20 6.38 -13.45
C LYS A 120 4.04 5.49 -13.90
N GLY A 121 3.39 4.81 -12.96
CA GLY A 121 2.24 3.96 -13.23
C GLY A 121 0.98 4.78 -13.53
N ASP A 122 0.75 5.85 -12.76
CA ASP A 122 -0.34 6.79 -12.97
C ASP A 122 0.01 8.20 -12.46
N ALA A 123 -0.05 9.19 -13.34
CA ALA A 123 0.29 10.58 -13.01
C ALA A 123 -0.62 11.21 -11.95
N TYR A 124 -1.87 10.74 -11.81
CA TYR A 124 -2.80 11.18 -10.77
C TYR A 124 -2.30 10.88 -9.36
N CYS A 125 -1.42 9.90 -9.21
CA CYS A 125 -0.91 9.51 -7.91
C CYS A 125 -0.02 10.56 -7.27
N LEU A 126 0.40 11.57 -8.05
CA LEU A 126 1.09 12.75 -7.57
C LEU A 126 0.31 13.47 -6.45
N GLN A 127 -1.03 13.42 -6.45
CA GLN A 127 -1.84 14.09 -5.41
C GLN A 127 -1.75 13.43 -4.03
N PHE A 128 -1.29 12.17 -3.94
CA PHE A 128 -1.12 11.43 -2.68
C PHE A 128 0.32 11.45 -2.17
N VAL A 129 1.25 12.02 -2.94
CA VAL A 129 2.66 12.13 -2.54
C VAL A 129 2.76 13.23 -1.47
N PRO A 130 3.28 12.94 -0.27
CA PRO A 130 3.48 13.95 0.76
C PRO A 130 4.42 15.05 0.26
N ASP A 131 4.19 16.30 0.70
CA ASP A 131 5.00 17.46 0.31
C ASP A 131 6.52 17.24 0.50
N LYS A 132 6.92 16.45 1.52
CA LYS A 132 8.32 16.12 1.80
C LYS A 132 9.02 15.29 0.71
N LEU A 133 8.25 14.49 -0.05
CA LEU A 133 8.76 13.65 -1.14
C LEU A 133 8.47 14.26 -2.52
N MET A 134 7.78 15.41 -2.54
CA MET A 134 7.43 16.11 -3.76
C MET A 134 8.69 16.76 -4.36
N THR A 135 9.13 16.26 -5.50
CA THR A 135 10.34 16.73 -6.19
C THR A 135 10.04 17.17 -7.62
N SER A 136 10.86 18.09 -8.15
CA SER A 136 10.75 18.55 -9.54
C SER A 136 10.78 17.38 -10.53
N ASP A 137 11.67 16.41 -10.33
CA ASP A 137 11.76 15.21 -11.19
C ASP A 137 10.49 14.36 -11.17
N LEU A 138 9.82 14.26 -10.02
CA LEU A 138 8.56 13.53 -9.89
C LEU A 138 7.44 14.23 -10.67
N CYS A 139 7.36 15.56 -10.56
CA CYS A 139 6.41 16.35 -11.33
C CYS A 139 6.71 16.32 -12.84
N LYS A 140 7.98 16.29 -13.26
CA LYS A 140 8.36 16.08 -14.68
C LYS A 140 7.89 14.71 -15.18
N THR A 141 8.02 13.69 -14.34
CA THR A 141 7.55 12.33 -14.65
C THR A 141 6.02 12.31 -14.84
N ALA A 142 5.28 12.91 -13.90
CA ALA A 142 3.83 13.04 -14.01
C ALA A 142 3.41 13.78 -15.29
N PHE A 143 4.06 14.91 -15.60
CA PHE A 143 3.76 15.74 -16.77
C PHE A 143 3.96 15.03 -18.11
N ARG A 144 4.96 14.14 -18.19
CA ARG A 144 5.29 13.35 -19.38
C ARG A 144 4.44 12.09 -19.54
N SER A 145 3.66 11.73 -18.52
CA SER A 145 2.83 10.54 -18.56
C SER A 145 1.72 10.67 -19.61
N PRO A 146 1.40 9.59 -20.36
CA PRO A 146 0.33 9.61 -21.35
C PRO A 146 -1.07 9.84 -20.75
N ASN A 147 -1.24 9.61 -19.44
CA ASN A 147 -2.50 9.83 -18.74
C ASN A 147 -2.58 11.19 -18.01
N ALA A 148 -1.59 12.07 -18.19
CA ALA A 148 -1.60 13.41 -17.61
C ALA A 148 -2.61 14.30 -18.35
N ASP A 149 -3.71 14.61 -17.66
CA ASP A 149 -4.74 15.54 -18.14
C ASP A 149 -4.64 16.91 -17.47
N GLU A 150 -5.57 17.80 -17.78
CA GLU A 150 -5.60 19.17 -17.25
C GLU A 150 -5.54 19.24 -15.72
N LYS A 151 -6.12 18.27 -15.00
CA LYS A 151 -6.11 18.27 -13.53
C LYS A 151 -4.72 17.99 -12.99
N VAL A 152 -4.05 16.98 -13.53
CA VAL A 152 -2.67 16.64 -13.17
C VAL A 152 -1.75 17.82 -13.47
N LEU A 153 -1.91 18.43 -14.65
CA LEU A 153 -1.13 19.60 -15.04
C LEU A 153 -1.36 20.80 -14.12
N ARG A 154 -2.60 21.05 -13.70
CA ARG A 154 -2.93 22.12 -12.75
C ARG A 154 -2.22 21.89 -11.40
N PHE A 155 -2.28 20.68 -10.87
CA PHE A 155 -1.61 20.33 -9.62
C PHE A 155 -0.08 20.53 -9.70
N VAL A 156 0.53 20.09 -10.81
CA VAL A 156 1.97 20.32 -11.07
C VAL A 156 2.30 21.82 -11.13
N ASN A 157 1.47 22.63 -11.80
CA ASN A 157 1.72 24.07 -11.93
C ASN A 157 1.54 24.83 -10.61
N GLU A 158 0.58 24.42 -9.78
CA GLU A 158 0.37 25.00 -8.44
C GLU A 158 1.59 24.76 -7.54
N ARG A 159 2.21 23.58 -7.64
CA ARG A 159 3.39 23.22 -6.82
C ARG A 159 4.71 23.66 -7.43
N PHE A 160 4.86 23.63 -8.75
CA PHE A 160 6.06 24.04 -9.49
C PHE A 160 5.70 24.89 -10.72
N PRO A 161 5.41 26.19 -10.53
CA PRO A 161 4.93 27.07 -11.61
C PRO A 161 5.89 27.22 -12.80
N LYS A 162 7.20 27.04 -12.56
CA LYS A 162 8.25 27.19 -13.59
C LYS A 162 8.58 25.87 -14.31
N LEU A 163 7.98 24.76 -13.90
CA LEU A 163 8.35 23.44 -14.38
C LEU A 163 8.07 23.27 -15.88
N GLN A 164 6.96 23.81 -16.38
CA GLN A 164 6.64 23.75 -17.80
C GLN A 164 7.71 24.40 -18.67
N THR A 165 8.24 25.55 -18.21
CA THR A 165 9.27 26.29 -18.92
C THR A 165 10.62 25.59 -18.85
N GLU A 166 10.89 24.82 -17.80
CA GLU A 166 12.08 23.97 -17.67
C GLU A 166 11.98 22.74 -18.58
N ILE A 167 10.84 22.05 -18.59
CA ILE A 167 10.60 20.89 -19.47
C ILE A 167 10.71 21.31 -20.95
N ALA A 168 10.15 22.46 -21.32
CA ALA A 168 10.23 22.99 -22.67
C ALA A 168 11.66 23.37 -23.12
N LYS A 169 12.58 23.61 -22.17
CA LYS A 169 14.01 23.86 -22.45
C LYS A 169 14.80 22.55 -22.55
N ASP A 170 14.44 21.55 -21.75
CA ASP A 170 15.04 20.21 -21.77
C ASP A 170 14.61 19.43 -23.04
N GLU A 171 13.41 19.69 -23.56
CA GLU A 171 12.89 19.09 -24.80
C GLU A 171 13.34 19.89 -26.04
N LYS A 172 14.49 19.53 -26.62
CA LYS A 172 14.77 19.86 -28.02
C LYS A 172 13.65 19.29 -28.93
N PRO A 173 13.30 19.98 -30.03
CA PRO A 173 11.99 19.89 -30.68
C PRO A 173 11.82 18.58 -31.44
N GLN A 174 11.27 17.55 -30.80
CA GLN A 174 10.76 16.36 -31.50
C GLN A 174 9.31 16.02 -31.12
N HIS A 175 8.85 16.31 -29.89
CA HIS A 175 7.48 15.98 -29.46
C HIS A 175 6.44 17.12 -29.54
N HIS A 176 6.84 18.35 -29.88
CA HIS A 176 5.89 19.47 -29.98
C HIS A 176 4.89 19.32 -31.15
N ALA A 177 5.18 18.46 -32.13
CA ALA A 177 4.32 18.24 -33.29
C ALA A 177 3.05 17.43 -33.00
N GLU A 178 3.04 16.57 -31.98
CA GLU A 178 1.92 15.63 -31.78
C GLU A 178 0.82 16.16 -30.85
N ARG A 179 1.12 17.13 -29.97
CA ARG A 179 0.12 17.72 -29.06
C ARG A 179 -0.74 18.82 -29.69
N LYS A 180 -0.35 19.38 -30.85
CA LYS A 180 -1.14 20.40 -31.55
C LYS A 180 -2.23 19.86 -32.49
N LEU A 181 -2.36 18.54 -32.64
CA LEU A 181 -3.29 17.92 -33.61
C LEU A 181 -4.58 17.35 -33.00
N LYS A 182 -4.84 17.55 -31.71
CA LYS A 182 -6.04 17.03 -31.02
C LYS A 182 -6.83 18.07 -30.21
N MET A 183 -6.73 19.35 -30.57
CA MET A 183 -7.74 20.37 -30.19
C MET A 183 -8.59 20.71 -31.40
#